data_AF-A0A7J4EUB4-F1
#
_entry.id   AF-A0A7J4EUB4-F1
#
_cell.length_a   1.000
_cell.length_b   1.000
_cell.length_c   1.000
_cell.angle_alpha   90.00
_cell.angle_beta   90.00
_cell.angle_gamma   90.00
#
_symmetry.space_group_name_H-M   'P 1'
#
loop_
_entity.id
_entity.type
_entity.pdbx_description
1 polymer ?
#
loop_
_entity_poly.entity_id
_entity_poly.type
_entity_poly.pdbx_seq_one_letter_code
_entity_poly.pdbx_strand_id
1 'polypeptide(L)'
;MPEGKVFIAGSGPGNAELITEKARKLIKEVDVILYDELIGEELRKIIENSGKEAVDVGKRVGKHKKKQEEINRLLVEYAKKGKKV
;
A
#
# COMPACT_ATOMS: atom_id res chain seq x y z
N MET A 1 -23.80 0.91 -3.72
CA MET A 1 -22.55 0.29 -3.25
C MET A 1 -21.65 1.40 -2.74
N PRO A 2 -20.92 1.24 -1.62
CA PRO A 2 -19.96 2.26 -1.20
C PRO A 2 -18.90 2.46 -2.29
N GLU A 3 -18.54 3.72 -2.56
CA GLU A 3 -17.57 4.09 -3.58
C GLU A 3 -16.16 3.77 -3.07
N GLY A 4 -15.45 2.86 -3.75
CA GLY A 4 -14.07 2.57 -3.44
C GLY A 4 -13.16 3.74 -3.79
N LYS A 5 -12.02 3.85 -3.12
CA LYS A 5 -11.11 4.99 -3.27
C LYS A 5 -9.66 4.56 -3.16
N VAL A 6 -8.83 5.09 -4.04
CA VAL A 6 -7.37 4.89 -4.02
C VAL A 6 -6.70 6.13 -3.45
N PHE A 7 -5.78 5.93 -2.52
CA PHE A 7 -4.91 6.96 -1.97
C PHE A 7 -3.46 6.66 -2.36
N ILE A 8 -2.79 7.64 -2.97
CA ILE A 8 -1.34 7.58 -3.19
C ILE A 8 -0.68 8.35 -2.05
N ALA A 9 0.07 7.64 -1.20
CA ALA A 9 0.77 8.20 -0.05
C ALA A 9 2.27 7.93 -0.15
N GLY A 10 3.09 8.93 0.16
CA GLY A 10 4.54 8.76 0.25
C GLY A 10 4.93 8.11 1.58
N SER A 11 5.85 7.14 1.52
CA SER A 11 6.44 6.45 2.68
C SER A 11 7.56 7.25 3.38
N GLY A 12 7.93 8.41 2.85
CA GLY A 12 9.15 9.11 3.27
C GLY A 12 10.42 8.33 2.91
N PRO A 13 11.58 8.70 3.47
CA PRO A 13 12.87 8.10 3.12
C PRO A 13 13.19 6.79 3.88
N GLY A 14 12.26 6.26 4.66
CA GLY A 14 12.38 4.93 5.29
C GLY A 14 12.08 4.85 6.79
N ASN A 15 12.29 5.94 7.55
CA ASN A 15 11.89 6.02 8.95
C ASN A 15 10.37 6.24 9.06
N ALA A 16 9.68 5.42 9.85
CA ALA A 16 8.22 5.46 9.96
C ALA A 16 7.68 6.77 10.57
N GLU A 17 8.49 7.51 11.34
CA GLU A 17 8.12 8.83 11.88
C GLU A 17 8.10 9.93 10.81
N LEU A 18 8.73 9.70 9.65
CA LEU A 18 8.84 10.68 8.57
C LEU A 18 7.68 10.62 7.57
N ILE A 19 6.69 9.75 7.78
CA ILE A 19 5.44 9.81 7.03
C ILE A 19 4.58 10.96 7.54
N THR A 20 3.73 11.51 6.66
CA THR A 20 2.77 12.52 7.08
C THR A 20 1.74 11.95 8.05
N GLU A 21 1.20 12.80 8.93
CA GLU A 21 0.06 12.47 9.80
C GLU A 21 -1.11 11.85 9.02
N LYS A 22 -1.35 12.35 7.80
CA LYS A 22 -2.42 11.85 6.93
C LYS A 22 -2.16 10.42 6.46
N ALA A 23 -0.92 10.09 6.07
CA ALA A 23 -0.54 8.72 5.72
C ALA A 23 -0.70 7.76 6.90
N ARG A 24 -0.30 8.19 8.12
CA ARG A 24 -0.45 7.38 9.34
C ARG A 24 -1.91 7.07 9.67
N LYS A 25 -2.81 8.03 9.46
CA LYS A 25 -4.27 7.82 9.62
C LYS A 25 -4.81 6.86 8.57
N LEU A 26 -4.42 7.03 7.30
CA LEU A 26 -4.87 6.18 6.20
C LEU A 26 -4.55 4.71 6.41
N ILE A 27 -3.36 4.36 6.93
CA ILE A 27 -3.00 2.97 7.26
C ILE A 27 -4.05 2.28 8.15
N LYS A 28 -4.71 3.04 9.04
CA LYS A 28 -5.76 2.51 9.95
C LYS A 28 -7.14 2.43 9.28
N GLU A 29 -7.39 3.25 8.27
CA GLU A 29 -8.71 3.43 7.66
C GLU A 29 -8.93 2.62 6.38
N VAL A 30 -7.86 2.31 5.63
CA VAL A 30 -7.96 1.54 4.39
C VAL A 30 -8.26 0.07 4.66
N ASP A 31 -8.75 -0.63 3.64
CA ASP A 31 -9.01 -2.07 3.67
C ASP A 31 -7.80 -2.86 3.14
N VAL A 32 -7.08 -2.28 2.16
CA VAL A 32 -5.94 -2.89 1.47
C VAL A 32 -4.80 -1.88 1.40
N ILE A 33 -3.56 -2.34 1.54
CA ILE A 33 -2.34 -1.53 1.40
C ILE A 33 -1.44 -2.20 0.37
N LEU A 34 -1.19 -1.52 -0.76
CA LEU A 34 -0.16 -1.93 -1.72
C LEU A 34 1.12 -1.14 -1.42
N TYR A 35 2.24 -1.85 -1.25
CA TYR A 35 3.53 -1.23 -0.92
C TYR A 35 4.69 -1.89 -1.69
N ASP A 36 5.73 -1.12 -1.96
CA ASP A 36 6.94 -1.61 -2.63
C ASP A 36 8.11 -1.81 -1.65
N GLU A 37 9.28 -2.15 -2.18
CA GLU A 37 10.48 -2.49 -1.41
C GLU A 37 11.13 -1.26 -0.74
N LEU A 38 10.80 -0.04 -1.15
CA LEU A 38 11.47 1.20 -0.71
C LEU A 38 10.88 1.82 0.56
N ILE A 39 9.79 1.29 1.10
CA ILE A 39 9.05 1.90 2.21
C ILE A 39 9.79 1.89 3.56
N GLY A 40 10.90 1.15 3.67
CA GLY A 40 11.64 0.94 4.91
C GLY A 40 11.04 -0.16 5.80
N GLU A 41 11.90 -0.80 6.59
CA GLU A 41 11.56 -1.97 7.42
C GLU A 41 10.55 -1.66 8.54
N GLU A 42 10.64 -0.48 9.16
CA GLU A 42 9.72 -0.11 10.25
C GLU A 42 8.29 0.07 9.72
N LEU A 43 8.13 0.78 8.60
CA LEU A 43 6.83 0.99 7.99
C LEU A 43 6.27 -0.32 7.43
N ARG A 44 7.11 -1.19 6.86
CA ARG A 44 6.74 -2.55 6.45
C ARG A 44 6.15 -3.33 7.63
N LYS A 45 6.82 -3.34 8.79
CA LYS A 45 6.30 -4.00 10.00
C LYS A 45 5.00 -3.39 10.49
N ILE A 46 4.84 -2.07 10.42
CA ILE A 46 3.57 -1.41 10.78
C ILE A 46 2.44 -1.88 9.86
N ILE A 47 2.68 -1.94 8.55
CA ILE A 47 1.70 -2.38 7.55
C ILE A 47 1.34 -3.87 7.77
N GLU A 48 2.35 -4.74 7.92
CA GLU A 48 2.13 -6.19 8.12
C GLU A 48 1.38 -6.49 9.44
N ASN A 49 1.58 -5.69 10.48
CA ASN A 49 0.88 -5.83 11.77
C ASN A 49 -0.42 -5.00 11.87
N SER A 50 -0.82 -4.28 10.83
CA SER A 50 -1.99 -3.39 10.86
C SER A 50 -3.34 -4.12 10.85
N GLY A 51 -3.34 -5.43 10.58
CA GLY A 51 -4.55 -6.22 10.38
C GLY A 51 -5.27 -5.93 9.05
N LYS A 52 -4.66 -5.16 8.14
CA LYS A 52 -5.17 -4.87 6.80
C LYS A 52 -4.65 -5.90 5.79
N GLU A 53 -5.32 -5.99 4.64
CA GLU A 53 -4.80 -6.77 3.51
C GLU A 53 -3.55 -6.08 2.96
N ALA A 54 -2.36 -6.63 3.21
CA ALA A 54 -1.09 -6.07 2.81
C ALA A 54 -0.56 -6.80 1.57
N VAL A 55 -0.32 -6.06 0.47
CA VAL A 55 0.13 -6.60 -0.81
C VAL A 55 1.49 -6.00 -1.17
N ASP A 56 2.54 -6.81 -1.01
CA ASP A 56 3.87 -6.46 -1.49
C ASP A 56 3.90 -6.50 -3.03
N VAL A 57 4.03 -5.32 -3.64
CA VAL A 57 4.18 -5.15 -5.10
C VAL A 57 5.63 -4.89 -5.51
N GLY A 58 6.56 -4.88 -4.53
CA GLY A 58 7.99 -4.76 -4.72
C GLY A 58 8.62 -6.01 -5.32
N LYS A 59 9.92 -5.94 -5.63
CA LYS A 59 10.64 -7.08 -6.20
C LYS A 59 11.06 -8.07 -5.10
N ARG A 60 11.07 -9.36 -5.42
CA ARG A 60 12.18 -10.23 -4.99
C ARG A 60 13.08 -10.40 -6.19
N VAL A 61 14.37 -10.11 -6.04
CA VAL A 61 15.39 -10.34 -7.08
C VAL A 61 15.17 -11.75 -7.66
N GLY A 62 14.90 -11.85 -8.97
CA GLY A 62 14.70 -13.11 -9.69
C GLY A 62 13.27 -13.54 -10.02
N LYS A 63 12.22 -12.84 -9.54
CA LYS A 63 10.83 -13.09 -9.97
C LYS A 63 10.29 -11.94 -10.82
N HIS A 64 9.61 -12.28 -11.92
CA HIS A 64 9.01 -11.35 -12.88
C HIS A 64 8.39 -10.13 -12.18
N LYS A 65 8.86 -8.92 -12.52
CA LYS A 65 8.24 -7.66 -12.10
C LYS A 65 6.72 -7.76 -12.31
N LYS A 66 5.91 -7.41 -11.31
CA LYS A 66 4.61 -6.85 -11.65
C LYS A 66 4.89 -5.59 -12.46
N LYS A 67 4.50 -5.60 -13.74
CA LYS A 67 4.62 -4.39 -14.56
C LYS A 67 3.80 -3.29 -13.89
N GLN A 68 4.15 -2.03 -14.10
CA GLN A 68 3.37 -0.89 -13.56
C GLN A 68 1.87 -1.03 -13.89
N GLU A 69 1.56 -1.56 -15.08
CA GLU A 69 0.20 -1.89 -15.52
C GLU A 69 -0.54 -2.87 -14.60
N GLU A 70 0.16 -3.86 -14.04
CA GLU A 70 -0.43 -4.83 -13.11
C GLU A 70 -0.71 -4.19 -11.75
N ILE A 71 0.20 -3.35 -11.25
CA ILE A 71 -0.02 -2.57 -10.01
C ILE A 71 -1.24 -1.67 -10.20
N ASN A 72 -1.30 -0.95 -11.32
CA ASN A 72 -2.44 -0.09 -11.66
C ASN A 72 -3.74 -0.90 -11.77
N ARG A 73 -3.69 -2.10 -12.38
CA ARG A 73 -4.85 -2.98 -12.48
C ARG A 73 -5.35 -3.41 -11.10
N LEU A 74 -4.46 -3.81 -10.19
CA LEU A 74 -4.82 -4.19 -8.82
C LEU A 74 -5.49 -3.04 -8.06
N LEU A 75 -4.93 -1.84 -8.14
CA LEU A 75 -5.51 -0.64 -7.51
C LEU A 75 -6.97 -0.44 -7.98
N VAL A 76 -7.20 -0.52 -9.30
CA VAL A 76 -8.54 -0.38 -9.90
C VAL A 76 -9.46 -1.53 -9.50
N GLU A 77 -8.97 -2.78 -9.48
CA GLU A 77 -9.76 -3.95 -9.10
C GLU A 77 -10.25 -3.88 -7.65
N TYR A 78 -9.39 -3.48 -6.71
CA TYR A 78 -9.79 -3.31 -5.32
C TYR A 78 -10.78 -2.15 -5.15
N ALA A 79 -10.54 -1.01 -5.80
CA ALA A 79 -11.46 0.13 -5.75
C ALA A 79 -12.84 -0.23 -6.35
N LYS A 80 -12.88 -0.99 -7.46
CA LYS A 80 -14.14 -1.48 -8.06
C LYS A 80 -14.91 -2.44 -7.15
N LYS A 81 -14.23 -3.10 -6.20
CA LYS A 81 -14.87 -3.92 -5.14
C LYS A 81 -15.38 -3.07 -3.97
N GLY A 82 -15.34 -1.74 -4.06
CA GLY A 82 -15.77 -0.82 -3.01
C GLY A 82 -14.76 -0.66 -1.87
N LYS A 83 -13.53 -1.16 -2.03
CA LYS A 83 -12.49 -1.06 -1.00
C LYS A 83 -11.81 0.30 -1.02
N LYS A 84 -11.37 0.77 0.15
CA LYS A 84 -10.38 1.83 0.31
C LYS A 84 -8.99 1.20 0.20
N VAL A 85 -8.16 1.74 -0.69
CA VAL A 85 -6.84 1.23 -1.07
C VAL A 85 -5.79 2.30 -0.86
#